data_AF-A0A9X9Z842-F1
#
_entry.id   AF-A0A9X9Z842-F1
#
_cell.length_a   1.000
_cell.length_b   1.000
_cell.length_c   1.000
_cell.angle_alpha   90.00
_cell.angle_beta   90.00
_cell.angle_gamma   90.00
#
_symmetry.space_group_name_H-M   'P 1'
#
loop_
_entity.id
_entity.type
_entity.pdbx_description
1 polymer ?
#
loop_
_entity_poly.entity_id
_entity_poly.type
_entity_poly.pdbx_seq_one_letter_code
_entity_poly.pdbx_strand_id
1 'polypeptide(L)'
;MIISGGVNIYPQETEDVLITHPDIADVAVFGVPNEEMGEEVKAVVQPHDMSRAGKALEADLIAYCKTRLSAIKCPRSIDFEAELPRTPTGKLVKRHLRDRYWPKATAKI
;
A
#
# COMPACT_ATOMS: atom_id res chain seq x y z
N MET A 1 3.83 7.85 -8.22
CA MET A 1 4.32 8.84 -7.24
C MET A 1 3.15 9.22 -6.36
N ILE A 2 3.40 9.45 -5.08
CA ILE A 2 2.41 9.89 -4.08
C ILE A 2 2.83 11.29 -3.63
N ILE A 3 1.88 12.22 -3.49
CA ILE A 3 2.15 13.57 -3.01
C ILE A 3 1.46 13.76 -1.66
N SER A 4 2.24 13.72 -0.58
CA SER A 4 1.73 13.78 0.80
C SER A 4 2.32 14.99 1.50
N GLY A 5 1.50 15.99 1.83
CA GLY A 5 1.92 17.20 2.54
C GLY A 5 2.98 18.01 1.79
N GLY A 6 2.90 18.02 0.45
CA GLY A 6 3.89 18.68 -0.41
C GLY A 6 5.18 17.90 -0.66
N VAL A 7 5.30 16.67 -0.14
CA VAL A 7 6.47 15.80 -0.34
C VAL A 7 6.18 14.72 -1.38
N ASN A 8 7.10 14.56 -2.34
CA ASN A 8 7.08 13.47 -3.30
C ASN A 8 7.58 12.18 -2.67
N ILE A 9 6.73 11.16 -2.65
CA ILE A 9 7.04 9.82 -2.14
C ILE A 9 7.00 8.84 -3.32
N TYR A 10 8.05 8.03 -3.45
CA TYR A 10 8.13 6.96 -4.43
C TYR A 10 7.65 5.65 -3.79
N PRO A 11 6.48 5.11 -4.21
CA PRO A 11 5.92 3.89 -3.60
C PRO A 11 6.88 2.70 -3.60
N GLN A 12 7.72 2.63 -4.63
CA GLN A 12 8.66 1.54 -4.81
C GLN A 12 9.64 1.41 -3.63
N GLU A 13 10.05 2.50 -3.00
CA GLU A 13 10.92 2.43 -1.81
C GLU A 13 10.25 1.66 -0.66
N THR A 14 8.95 1.87 -0.47
CA THR A 14 8.15 1.18 0.55
C THR A 14 7.87 -0.27 0.15
N GLU A 15 7.65 -0.54 -1.15
CA GLU A 15 7.49 -1.90 -1.68
C GLU A 15 8.77 -2.73 -1.50
N ASP A 16 9.91 -2.18 -1.88
CA ASP A 16 11.22 -2.82 -1.78
C ASP A 16 11.57 -3.16 -0.31
N VAL A 17 11.08 -2.36 0.64
CA VAL A 17 11.20 -2.68 2.08
C VAL A 17 10.22 -3.78 2.47
N LEU A 18 8.92 -3.62 2.20
CA LEU A 18 7.89 -4.56 2.67
C LEU A 18 8.06 -5.97 2.08
N ILE A 19 8.51 -6.08 0.82
CA ILE A 19 8.72 -7.39 0.17
C ILE A 19 9.85 -8.21 0.80
N THR A 20 10.73 -7.57 1.59
CA THR A 20 11.81 -8.26 2.32
C THR A 20 11.35 -8.84 3.66
N HIS A 21 10.13 -8.54 4.09
CA HIS A 21 9.59 -9.05 5.35
C HIS A 21 9.20 -10.53 5.20
N PRO A 22 9.58 -11.42 6.14
CA PRO A 22 9.45 -12.87 5.98
C PRO A 22 8.00 -13.38 5.83
N ASP A 23 7.03 -12.58 6.24
CA ASP A 23 5.61 -12.93 6.20
C ASP A 23 4.90 -12.47 4.91
N ILE A 24 5.60 -11.77 4.02
CA ILE A 24 5.02 -11.09 2.86
C ILE A 24 5.38 -11.82 1.58
N ALA A 25 4.36 -12.28 0.87
CA ALA A 25 4.52 -12.89 -0.45
C ALA A 25 4.58 -11.82 -1.55
N ASP A 26 3.79 -10.75 -1.43
CA ASP A 26 3.70 -9.69 -2.42
C ASP A 26 3.13 -8.39 -1.82
N VAL A 27 3.35 -7.26 -2.48
CA VAL A 27 2.92 -5.95 -2.00
C VAL A 27 2.63 -4.95 -3.12
N ALA A 28 1.61 -4.12 -2.92
CA ALA A 28 1.34 -2.93 -3.71
C ALA A 28 1.25 -1.71 -2.80
N VAL A 29 2.00 -0.65 -3.12
CA VAL A 29 1.95 0.65 -2.43
C VAL A 29 1.47 1.72 -3.41
N PHE A 30 0.57 2.58 -2.93
CA PHE A 30 0.01 3.70 -3.69
C PHE A 30 -0.55 4.76 -2.75
N GLY A 31 -0.89 5.91 -3.34
CA GLY A 31 -1.47 7.04 -2.62
C GLY A 31 -2.99 6.91 -2.57
N VAL A 32 -3.56 7.21 -1.42
CA VAL A 32 -5.01 7.33 -1.21
C VAL A 32 -5.35 8.72 -0.69
N PRO A 33 -6.58 9.24 -0.88
CA PRO A 33 -6.92 10.61 -0.55
C PRO A 33 -6.82 10.81 0.96
N ASN A 34 -6.27 11.95 1.37
CA ASN A 34 -6.19 12.36 2.76
C ASN A 34 -6.57 13.85 2.86
N GLU A 35 -7.44 14.20 3.80
CA GLU A 35 -7.98 15.57 3.92
C GLU A 35 -6.92 16.61 4.32
N GLU A 36 -5.89 16.20 5.06
CA GLU A 36 -4.85 17.10 5.57
C GLU A 36 -3.64 17.15 4.64
N MET A 37 -3.22 15.99 4.13
CA MET A 37 -1.97 15.82 3.39
C MET A 37 -2.18 15.77 1.87
N GLY A 38 -3.42 15.78 1.39
CA GLY A 38 -3.79 15.53 0.00
C GLY A 38 -3.80 14.04 -0.33
N GLU A 39 -2.65 13.37 -0.21
CA GLU A 39 -2.55 11.91 -0.26
C GLU A 39 -1.82 11.36 0.97
N GLU A 40 -2.10 10.11 1.30
CA GLU A 40 -1.33 9.32 2.26
C GLU A 40 -0.88 7.99 1.65
N VAL A 41 0.19 7.41 2.20
CA VAL A 41 0.72 6.12 1.75
C VAL A 41 -0.17 4.98 2.27
N LYS A 42 -0.70 4.18 1.35
CA LYS A 42 -1.43 2.94 1.63
C LYS A 42 -0.64 1.76 1.06
N ALA A 43 -0.59 0.65 1.80
CA ALA A 43 -0.14 -0.63 1.27
C ALA A 43 -1.30 -1.63 1.21
N VAL A 44 -1.29 -2.48 0.20
CA VAL A 44 -2.08 -3.71 0.14
C VAL A 44 -1.10 -4.86 0.03
N VAL A 45 -1.22 -5.80 0.94
CA VAL A 45 -0.24 -6.86 1.19
C VAL A 45 -0.87 -8.21 0.95
N GLN A 46 -0.15 -9.09 0.26
CA GLN A 46 -0.44 -10.52 0.24
C GLN A 46 0.51 -11.22 1.20
N PRO A 47 0.04 -11.68 2.38
CA PRO A 47 0.86 -12.47 3.28
C PRO A 47 1.05 -13.89 2.75
N HIS A 48 2.12 -14.56 3.16
CA HIS A 48 2.30 -15.99 2.91
C HIS A 48 1.22 -16.84 3.60
N ASP A 49 0.71 -16.37 4.73
CA ASP A 49 -0.37 -16.99 5.48
C ASP A 49 -1.47 -15.97 5.78
N MET A 50 -2.61 -16.13 5.12
CA MET A 50 -3.78 -15.26 5.29
C MET A 50 -4.38 -15.31 6.70
N SER A 51 -4.11 -16.35 7.50
CA SER A 51 -4.57 -16.41 8.89
C SER A 51 -3.92 -15.35 9.78
N ARG A 52 -2.76 -14.83 9.36
CA ARG A 52 -2.03 -13.75 10.06
C ARG A 52 -2.51 -12.36 9.66
N ALA A 53 -3.34 -12.24 8.63
CA ALA A 53 -3.89 -10.95 8.21
C ALA A 53 -4.72 -10.32 9.33
N GLY A 54 -4.36 -9.10 9.73
CA GLY A 54 -5.05 -8.40 10.80
C GLY A 54 -4.22 -7.30 11.43
N LYS A 55 -4.76 -6.71 12.51
CA LYS A 55 -4.19 -5.53 13.16
C LYS A 55 -2.79 -5.74 13.73
N ALA A 56 -2.48 -6.95 14.19
CA ALA A 56 -1.14 -7.28 14.70
C ALA A 56 -0.10 -7.22 13.57
N LEU A 57 -0.37 -7.85 12.43
CA LEU A 57 0.52 -7.84 11.28
C LEU A 57 0.60 -6.45 10.65
N GLU A 58 -0.51 -5.70 10.57
CA GLU A 58 -0.49 -4.31 10.09
C GLU A 58 0.46 -3.45 10.94
N ALA A 59 0.35 -3.52 12.27
CA ALA A 59 1.20 -2.75 13.17
C ALA A 59 2.68 -3.14 13.05
N ASP A 60 2.96 -4.43 12.95
CA ASP A 60 4.31 -4.98 12.77
C ASP A 60 4.96 -4.49 11.47
N LEU A 61 4.25 -4.57 10.34
CA LEU A 61 4.75 -4.11 9.04
C LEU A 61 4.97 -2.59 8.99
N ILE A 62 4.08 -1.81 9.62
CA ILE A 62 4.28 -0.35 9.73
C ILE A 62 5.52 -0.05 10.59
N ALA A 63 5.71 -0.76 11.70
CA ALA A 63 6.90 -0.63 12.53
C ALA A 63 8.16 -1.04 11.76
N TYR A 64 8.11 -2.14 10.99
CA TYR A 64 9.19 -2.61 10.14
C TYR A 64 9.63 -1.53 9.15
N CYS A 65 8.69 -0.87 8.46
CA CYS A 65 8.98 0.26 7.59
C CYS A 65 9.66 1.42 8.33
N LYS A 66 9.16 1.80 9.52
CA LYS A 66 9.70 2.92 10.31
C LYS A 66 11.14 2.72 10.78
N THR A 67 11.62 1.48 10.87
CA THR A 67 13.03 1.20 11.18
C THR A 67 13.98 1.40 9.99
N ARG A 68 13.45 1.49 8.76
CA ARG A 68 14.23 1.49 7.50
C ARG A 68 14.00 2.72 6.64
N LEU A 69 12.85 3.36 6.78
CA LEU A 69 12.42 4.51 5.99
C LEU A 69 12.05 5.66 6.91
N SER A 70 12.13 6.88 6.36
CA SER A 70 11.51 8.04 7.01
C SER A 70 10.01 7.78 7.23
N ALA A 71 9.49 8.24 8.36
CA ALA A 71 8.10 8.04 8.75
C ALA A 71 7.09 8.48 7.69
N ILE A 72 7.40 9.53 6.92
CA ILE A 72 6.52 10.05 5.86
C ILE A 72 6.35 9.06 4.70
N LYS A 73 7.33 8.16 4.47
CA LYS A 73 7.28 7.12 3.42
C LYS A 73 6.59 5.84 3.88
N CYS A 74 6.36 5.70 5.18
CA CYS A 74 5.74 4.50 5.75
C CYS A 74 4.23 4.52 5.48
N PRO A 75 3.60 3.35 5.23
CA PRO A 75 2.15 3.28 5.11
C PRO A 75 1.47 3.78 6.39
N ARG A 76 0.38 4.54 6.24
CA ARG A 76 -0.51 4.90 7.35
C ARG A 76 -1.50 3.79 7.69
N SER A 77 -1.84 2.97 6.71
CA SER A 77 -2.65 1.77 6.88
C SER A 77 -2.25 0.69 5.89
N ILE A 78 -2.57 -0.56 6.24
CA ILE A 78 -2.30 -1.75 5.41
C ILE A 78 -3.56 -2.60 5.34
N ASP A 79 -3.99 -2.91 4.12
CA ASP A 79 -5.03 -3.93 3.89
C ASP A 79 -4.40 -5.22 3.37
N PHE A 80 -5.11 -6.33 3.53
CA PHE A 80 -4.63 -7.65 3.14
C PHE A 80 -5.51 -8.25 2.06
N GLU A 81 -4.89 -8.95 1.12
CA GLU A 81 -5.55 -9.70 0.05
C GLU A 81 -4.92 -11.08 -0.07
N ALA A 82 -5.75 -12.10 -0.31
CA ALA A 82 -5.24 -13.45 -0.57
C ALA A 82 -4.44 -13.52 -1.87
N GLU A 83 -4.79 -12.68 -2.84
CA GLU A 83 -4.11 -12.59 -4.14
C GLU A 83 -4.19 -11.16 -4.68
N LEU A 84 -3.04 -10.59 -5.05
CA LEU A 84 -3.00 -9.28 -5.69
C LEU A 84 -3.39 -9.37 -7.18
N PRO A 85 -4.14 -8.39 -7.72
CA PRO A 85 -4.65 -8.43 -9.09
C PRO A 85 -3.51 -8.37 -10.09
N ARG A 86 -3.38 -9.41 -10.93
CA ARG A 86 -2.37 -9.51 -11.97
C ARG A 86 -3.00 -9.65 -13.36
N THR A 87 -2.27 -9.25 -14.39
CA THR A 87 -2.59 -9.58 -15.78
C THR A 87 -2.36 -11.08 -16.01
N PRO A 88 -2.87 -11.66 -17.12
CA PRO A 88 -2.54 -13.04 -17.51
C PRO A 88 -1.02 -13.28 -17.69
N THR A 89 -0.25 -12.22 -17.96
CA THR A 89 1.22 -12.24 -18.05
C THR A 89 1.92 -12.06 -16.70
N GLY A 90 1.18 -12.03 -15.59
CA GLY A 90 1.70 -11.91 -14.24
C GLY A 90 2.01 -10.49 -13.77
N LYS A 91 1.76 -9.44 -14.57
CA LYS A 91 2.03 -8.05 -14.16
C LYS A 91 1.01 -7.57 -13.14
N LEU A 92 1.48 -7.05 -12.01
CA LEU A 92 0.63 -6.44 -10.98
C LEU A 92 -0.14 -5.23 -11.52
N VAL A 93 -1.46 -5.22 -11.34
CA VAL A 93 -2.39 -4.18 -11.78
C VAL A 93 -2.78 -3.27 -10.60
N LYS A 94 -1.84 -2.44 -10.16
CA LYS A 94 -2.03 -1.54 -9.00
C LYS A 94 -3.23 -0.59 -9.13
N ARG A 95 -3.63 -0.25 -10.37
CA ARG A 95 -4.79 0.62 -10.64
C ARG A 95 -6.08 0.06 -10.04
N HIS A 96 -6.33 -1.25 -10.19
CA HIS A 96 -7.55 -1.86 -9.65
C HIS A 96 -7.63 -1.73 -8.13
N LEU A 97 -6.48 -1.82 -7.45
CA LEU A 97 -6.41 -1.63 -6.00
C LEU A 97 -6.67 -0.17 -5.64
N ARG A 98 -5.96 0.77 -6.28
CA ARG A 98 -6.06 2.21 -6.00
C ARG A 98 -7.48 2.74 -6.22
N ASP A 99 -8.13 2.33 -7.30
CA ASP A 99 -9.47 2.82 -7.68
C ASP A 99 -10.53 2.44 -6.62
N ARG A 100 -10.26 1.51 -5.69
CA ARG A 100 -11.15 1.19 -4.56
C ARG A 100 -11.16 2.26 -3.47
N TYR A 101 -10.09 3.03 -3.36
CA TYR A 101 -9.91 4.06 -2.32
C TYR A 101 -10.17 5.47 -2.85
N TRP A 102 -10.24 5.64 -4.17
CA TRP A 102 -10.58 6.91 -4.79
C TRP A 102 -12.08 7.00 -5.02
N PRO A 103 -12.72 8.14 -4.72
CA PRO A 103 -14.11 8.36 -5.08
C PRO A 103 -14.30 8.07 -6.56
N LYS A 104 -15.27 7.22 -6.90
CA LYS A 104 -15.67 7.05 -8.30
C LYS A 104 -16.15 8.40 -8.80
N ALA A 105 -15.56 8.90 -9.88
CA ALA A 105 -16.05 10.11 -10.52
C ALA A 105 -17.54 9.91 -10.85
N THR A 106 -18.40 10.65 -10.18
CA THR A 106 -19.81 10.73 -10.56
C THR A 106 -19.85 11.36 -11.94
N ALA A 107 -20.19 10.56 -12.95
CA ALA A 107 -20.49 11.09 -14.26
C ALA A 107 -21.64 12.09 -14.09
N LYS A 108 -21.37 13.38 -14.36
CA LYS A 108 -22.44 14.36 -14.53
C LYS A 108 -23.23 13.94 -15.76
N ILE A 109 -24.50 13.59 -15.53
CA ILE A 109 -25.55 13.46 -16.56
C ILE A 109 -25.83 14.87 -17.10
#